data_AF-A0A3D4QSS4-F1
#
_entry.id   AF-A0A3D4QSS4-F1
#
_cell.length_a   1.000
_cell.length_b   1.000
_cell.length_c   1.000
_cell.angle_alpha   90.00
_cell.angle_beta   90.00
_cell.angle_gamma   90.00
#
_symmetry.space_group_name_H-M   'P 1'
#
loop_
_entity.id
_entity.type
_entity.pdbx_description
1 polymer ?
#
loop_
_entity_poly.entity_id
_entity_poly.type
_entity_poly.pdbx_seq_one_letter_code
_entity_poly.pdbx_strand_id
1 'polypeptide(L)'
;MFSKEIVTSMNYSLFESPRNFYYPATYWMWNDKLHIEDLKNQLKEMSNMGFKNIFIMTYPKEHSPHRTPTYLEPDYFSDEFWQIYREMVLEAKRLGMTIWACDDTGFPSGGSAGHVVRANPSLEWMQIQYSDHSLSQDKKFTVPEDIISAFMYTDDHQIEKLENGQEISFIPDSFVRCFFAQTYSQIHTPKQGIRLIPDLLNEESVKSFISMSLERMYRAVGDEMGTTIPFLFTDESRVMEYPWTYNMDELFYKDKGYHLA
;
A
#
# COMPACT_ATOMS: atom_id res chain seq x y z
N MET A 1 26.03 -5.46 2.76
CA MET A 1 25.41 -6.74 2.38
C MET A 1 25.50 -7.66 3.59
N PHE A 2 24.37 -8.04 4.19
CA PHE A 2 24.38 -8.92 5.37
C PHE A 2 24.62 -10.37 4.91
N SER A 3 25.85 -10.85 5.02
CA SER A 3 26.17 -12.26 4.79
C SER A 3 25.76 -13.08 6.01
N LYS A 4 25.03 -14.17 5.78
CA LYS A 4 24.84 -15.20 6.82
C LYS A 4 26.15 -15.95 6.96
N GLU A 5 26.89 -15.69 8.04
CA GLU A 5 28.10 -16.45 8.37
C GLU A 5 27.74 -17.56 9.35
N ILE A 6 28.09 -18.80 9.00
CA ILE A 6 28.03 -19.91 9.95
C ILE A 6 29.17 -19.73 10.92
N VAL A 7 28.84 -19.38 12.16
CA VAL A 7 29.82 -19.20 13.22
C VAL A 7 30.13 -20.57 13.83
N THR A 8 31.36 -21.06 13.66
CA THR A 8 31.79 -22.41 14.13
C THR A 8 32.22 -22.44 15.59
N SER A 9 32.34 -21.29 16.24
CA SER A 9 32.74 -21.15 17.66
C SER A 9 32.17 -19.88 18.26
N MET A 10 31.68 -19.93 19.50
CA MET A 10 31.11 -18.78 20.19
C MET A 10 32.15 -17.67 20.40
N ASN A 11 31.86 -16.44 19.95
CA ASN A 11 32.65 -15.25 20.31
C ASN A 11 32.02 -14.58 21.53
N TYR A 12 32.62 -14.79 22.70
CA TYR A 12 32.08 -14.32 23.97
C TYR A 12 31.95 -12.78 24.03
N SER A 13 32.92 -12.06 23.47
CA SER A 13 32.89 -10.58 23.45
C SER A 13 31.73 -10.03 22.61
N LEU A 14 31.43 -10.68 21.47
CA LEU A 14 30.30 -10.31 20.62
C LEU A 14 28.95 -10.68 21.26
N PHE A 15 28.92 -11.70 22.11
CA PHE A 15 27.72 -12.08 22.84
C PHE A 15 27.42 -11.14 23.99
N GLU A 16 28.44 -10.74 24.74
CA GLU A 16 28.31 -9.78 25.85
C GLU A 16 27.99 -8.37 25.35
N SER A 17 28.50 -7.99 24.18
CA SER A 17 28.25 -6.68 23.55
C SER A 17 27.94 -6.85 22.04
N PRO A 18 26.72 -7.27 21.70
CA PRO A 18 26.35 -7.51 20.32
C PRO A 18 26.27 -6.21 19.50
N ARG A 19 26.48 -6.32 18.19
CA ARG A 19 26.24 -5.21 17.27
C ARG A 19 24.77 -4.79 17.33
N ASN A 20 24.51 -3.50 17.09
CA ASN A 20 23.16 -2.93 17.06
C ASN A 20 22.16 -3.77 16.24
N PHE A 21 22.59 -4.36 15.12
CA PHE A 21 21.78 -5.27 14.29
C PHE A 21 20.98 -6.33 15.07
N TYR A 22 21.51 -6.83 16.19
CA TYR A 22 20.88 -7.88 16.99
C TYR A 22 19.92 -7.36 18.08
N TYR A 23 19.83 -6.04 18.26
CA TYR A 23 18.88 -5.43 19.18
C TYR A 23 17.51 -5.27 18.52
N PRO A 24 16.41 -5.33 19.28
CA PRO A 24 15.10 -4.97 18.76
C PRO A 24 15.07 -3.49 18.38
N ALA A 25 14.23 -3.15 17.40
CA ALA A 25 13.86 -1.76 17.13
C ALA A 25 12.57 -1.40 17.85
N THR A 26 12.55 -0.23 18.48
CA THR A 26 11.37 0.30 19.17
C THR A 26 10.68 1.33 18.29
N TYR A 27 9.35 1.23 18.21
CA TYR A 27 8.53 2.22 17.52
C TYR A 27 8.66 3.59 18.18
N TRP A 28 9.03 4.59 17.39
CA TRP A 28 8.97 5.99 17.73
C TRP A 28 7.95 6.66 16.81
N MET A 29 6.77 6.93 17.37
CA MET A 29 5.65 7.45 16.61
C MET A 29 5.74 8.97 16.46
N TRP A 30 5.73 9.45 15.23
CA TRP A 30 5.65 10.87 14.89
C TRP A 30 4.23 11.20 14.49
N ASN A 31 3.46 11.79 15.40
CA ASN A 31 2.03 12.07 15.27
C ASN A 31 1.62 13.46 15.78
N ASP A 32 2.59 14.31 16.10
CA ASP A 32 2.40 15.68 16.57
C ASP A 32 3.51 16.56 15.98
N LYS A 33 3.55 17.83 16.36
CA LYS A 33 4.54 18.79 15.91
C LYS A 33 5.97 18.34 16.23
N LEU A 34 6.80 18.35 15.20
CA LEU A 34 8.17 17.89 15.21
C LEU A 34 9.12 19.04 15.53
N HIS A 35 9.47 19.18 16.80
CA HIS A 35 10.48 20.12 17.26
C HIS A 35 11.85 19.42 17.36
N ILE A 36 12.83 19.87 16.57
CA ILE A 36 14.16 19.22 16.48
C ILE A 36 14.79 19.01 17.85
N GLU A 37 14.77 20.01 18.73
CA GLU A 37 15.40 19.91 20.06
C GLU A 37 14.70 18.87 20.95
N ASP A 38 13.38 18.80 20.91
CA ASP A 38 12.61 17.81 21.67
C ASP A 38 12.89 16.40 21.14
N LEU A 39 12.93 16.23 19.82
CA LEU A 39 13.24 14.94 19.19
C LEU A 39 14.69 14.49 19.48
N LYS A 40 15.67 15.40 19.48
CA LYS A 40 17.06 15.11 19.89
C LYS A 40 17.12 14.68 21.35
N ASN A 41 16.38 15.34 22.24
CA ASN A 41 16.28 14.96 23.65
C ASN A 41 15.66 13.57 23.82
N GLN A 42 14.57 13.26 23.10
CA GLN A 42 13.96 11.93 23.10
C GLN A 42 14.94 10.84 22.64
N LEU A 43 15.69 11.07 21.54
CA LEU A 43 16.74 10.15 21.09
C LEU A 43 17.84 9.94 22.13
N LYS A 44 18.29 11.02 22.76
CA LYS A 44 19.30 10.95 23.82
C LYS A 44 18.80 10.16 25.03
N GLU A 45 17.57 10.37 25.46
CA GLU A 45 16.95 9.61 26.55
C GLU A 45 16.84 8.12 26.20
N MET A 46 16.38 7.79 24.99
CA MET A 46 16.36 6.41 24.49
C MET A 46 17.77 5.80 24.45
N SER A 47 18.77 6.53 23.96
CA SER A 47 20.17 6.07 23.99
C SER A 47 20.65 5.78 25.41
N ASN A 48 20.34 6.64 26.38
CA ASN A 48 20.74 6.49 27.78
C ASN A 48 20.06 5.29 28.46
N MET A 49 18.84 4.94 28.02
CA MET A 49 18.13 3.74 28.46
C MET A 49 18.62 2.46 27.79
N GLY A 50 19.56 2.56 26.83
CA GLY A 50 20.20 1.43 26.18
C GLY A 50 19.53 0.98 24.88
N PHE A 51 18.56 1.73 24.35
CA PHE A 51 18.00 1.45 23.02
C PHE A 51 19.09 1.61 21.96
N LYS A 52 19.19 0.65 21.04
CA LYS A 52 20.17 0.65 19.94
C LYS A 52 19.58 0.90 18.58
N ASN A 53 18.32 0.52 18.38
CA ASN A 53 17.60 0.68 17.12
C ASN A 53 16.26 1.34 17.37
N ILE A 54 15.92 2.33 16.55
CA ILE A 54 14.63 3.02 16.59
C ILE A 54 13.94 2.86 15.25
N PHE A 55 12.64 2.62 15.28
CA PHE A 55 11.81 2.57 14.10
C PHE A 55 10.98 3.87 14.02
N ILE A 56 11.28 4.76 13.07
CA ILE A 56 10.49 5.98 12.90
C ILE A 56 9.20 5.61 12.17
N MET A 57 8.07 5.69 12.86
CA MET A 57 6.74 5.49 12.28
C MET A 57 6.01 6.84 12.23
N THR A 58 5.81 7.38 11.04
CA THR A 58 5.15 8.66 10.86
C THR A 58 3.65 8.48 10.59
N TYR A 59 2.81 9.25 11.29
CA TYR A 59 1.37 9.26 11.14
C TYR A 59 0.88 10.62 10.64
N PRO A 60 0.82 10.82 9.31
CA PRO A 60 0.33 12.07 8.72
C PRO A 60 -1.16 12.27 8.98
N LYS A 61 -1.60 13.54 8.93
CA LYS A 61 -2.99 13.96 9.19
C LYS A 61 -3.98 13.23 8.27
N GLU A 62 -3.55 12.93 7.06
CA GLU A 62 -4.33 12.27 6.00
C GLU A 62 -4.47 10.76 6.20
N HIS A 63 -3.64 10.13 7.04
CA HIS A 63 -3.61 8.67 7.16
C HIS A 63 -4.95 8.10 7.68
N SER A 64 -5.49 8.68 8.76
CA SER A 64 -6.77 8.26 9.32
C SER A 64 -7.44 9.37 10.14
N PRO A 65 -7.83 10.49 9.49
CA PRO A 65 -8.26 11.71 10.17
C PRO A 65 -9.46 11.52 11.11
N HIS A 66 -10.33 10.53 10.84
CA HIS A 66 -11.53 10.28 11.64
C HIS A 66 -11.36 9.19 12.71
N ARG A 67 -10.33 8.34 12.61
CA ARG A 67 -10.12 7.21 13.55
C ARG A 67 -8.93 7.46 14.48
N THR A 68 -7.84 7.97 13.95
CA THR A 68 -6.62 8.32 14.69
C THR A 68 -6.15 9.70 14.23
N PRO A 69 -6.85 10.77 14.63
CA PRO A 69 -6.43 12.13 14.28
C PRO A 69 -5.03 12.38 14.86
N THR A 70 -4.18 13.01 14.05
CA THR A 70 -2.82 13.41 14.41
C THR A 70 -2.63 14.88 14.11
N TYR A 71 -1.60 15.49 14.71
CA TYR A 71 -1.27 16.90 14.56
C TYR A 71 0.13 17.08 13.97
N LEU A 72 0.55 16.12 13.13
CA LEU A 72 1.88 16.12 12.52
C LEU A 72 2.14 17.45 11.81
N GLU A 73 3.19 18.14 12.24
CA GLU A 73 3.73 19.34 11.62
C GLU A 73 5.26 19.24 11.64
N PRO A 74 5.97 19.58 10.54
CA PRO A 74 5.45 20.05 9.26
C PRO A 74 4.75 18.94 8.46
N ASP A 75 4.08 19.34 7.37
CA ASP A 75 3.34 18.40 6.53
C ASP A 75 4.25 17.27 6.01
N TYR A 76 3.69 16.07 5.94
CA TYR A 76 4.41 14.90 5.46
C TYR A 76 4.91 15.13 4.03
N PHE A 77 6.17 14.75 3.79
CA PHE A 77 6.94 15.02 2.58
C PHE A 77 7.31 16.47 2.24
N SER A 78 7.01 17.44 3.09
CA SER A 78 7.60 18.77 2.95
C SER A 78 9.14 18.71 3.03
N ASP A 79 9.81 19.71 2.47
CA ASP A 79 11.27 19.83 2.58
C ASP A 79 11.70 19.95 4.05
N GLU A 80 10.89 20.63 4.88
CA GLU A 80 11.10 20.76 6.32
C GLU A 80 11.00 19.40 7.03
N PHE A 81 9.99 18.57 6.69
CA PHE A 81 9.87 17.22 7.24
C PHE A 81 11.13 16.38 6.95
N TRP A 82 11.61 16.42 5.71
CA TRP A 82 12.81 15.67 5.31
C TRP A 82 14.09 16.22 5.94
N GLN A 83 14.17 17.53 6.18
CA GLN A 83 15.26 18.13 6.94
C GLN A 83 15.27 17.63 8.39
N ILE A 84 14.11 17.61 9.05
CA ILE A 84 13.97 17.06 10.42
C ILE A 84 14.34 15.57 10.43
N TYR A 85 13.84 14.79 9.46
CA TYR A 85 14.16 13.38 9.33
C TYR A 85 15.67 13.15 9.23
N ARG A 86 16.36 13.92 8.38
CA ARG A 86 17.82 13.88 8.24
C ARG A 86 18.52 14.23 9.55
N GLU A 87 18.11 15.28 10.24
CA GLU A 87 18.68 15.66 11.54
C GLU A 87 18.57 14.53 12.58
N MET A 88 17.44 13.80 12.60
CA MET A 88 17.26 12.67 13.52
C MET A 88 18.12 11.46 13.14
N VAL A 89 18.32 11.20 11.85
CA VAL A 89 19.28 10.18 11.39
C VAL A 89 20.70 10.53 11.82
N LEU A 90 21.13 11.77 11.61
CA LEU A 90 22.47 12.22 12.00
C LEU A 90 22.66 12.22 13.53
N GLU A 91 21.63 12.55 14.30
CA GLU A 91 21.68 12.46 15.76
C GLU A 91 21.76 11.01 16.24
N ALA A 92 20.95 10.11 15.67
CA ALA A 92 21.02 8.68 15.99
C ALA A 92 22.43 8.13 15.70
N LYS A 93 23.03 8.51 14.56
CA LYS A 93 24.42 8.17 14.23
C LYS A 93 25.41 8.68 15.29
N ARG A 94 25.27 9.93 15.72
CA ARG A 94 26.11 10.55 16.76
C ARG A 94 26.01 9.79 18.09
N LEU A 95 24.83 9.28 18.42
CA LEU A 95 24.56 8.47 19.61
C LEU A 95 24.96 6.99 19.45
N GLY A 96 25.43 6.57 18.27
CA GLY A 96 25.77 5.18 17.99
C GLY A 96 24.53 4.27 17.93
N MET A 97 23.38 4.82 17.57
CA MET A 97 22.13 4.11 17.33
C MET A 97 21.91 3.88 15.82
N THR A 98 20.96 3.03 15.45
CA THR A 98 20.46 2.91 14.07
C THR A 98 18.98 3.24 13.96
N ILE A 99 18.56 3.62 12.76
CA ILE A 99 17.16 3.91 12.44
C ILE A 99 16.67 2.88 11.44
N TRP A 100 15.53 2.26 11.72
CA TRP A 100 14.80 1.45 10.76
C TRP A 100 13.74 2.36 10.13
N ALA A 101 13.82 2.55 8.81
CA ALA A 101 12.91 3.42 8.09
C ALA A 101 11.65 2.65 7.65
N CYS A 102 10.56 3.38 7.40
CA CYS A 102 9.32 2.84 6.84
C CYS A 102 9.14 3.35 5.42
N ASP A 103 8.85 2.46 4.46
CA ASP A 103 8.65 2.84 3.05
C ASP A 103 7.38 3.68 2.82
N ASP A 104 6.38 3.50 3.66
CA ASP A 104 5.07 4.12 3.56
C ASP A 104 4.54 4.56 4.94
N THR A 105 3.76 5.62 4.95
CA THR A 105 2.98 6.08 6.10
C THR A 105 1.52 5.77 5.88
N GLY A 106 1.20 4.48 5.83
CA GLY A 106 -0.17 4.06 5.95
C GLY A 106 -0.43 2.66 5.45
N PHE A 107 -0.71 1.77 6.39
CA PHE A 107 -0.99 0.37 6.14
C PHE A 107 -2.13 0.18 5.13
N PRO A 108 -1.98 -0.59 4.05
CA PRO A 108 -0.76 -1.28 3.59
C PRO A 108 0.17 -0.37 2.74
N SER A 109 1.45 -0.75 2.62
CA SER A 109 2.43 -0.01 1.81
C SER A 109 2.07 0.02 0.32
N GLY A 110 2.45 1.12 -0.34
CA GLY A 110 2.26 1.40 -1.76
C GLY A 110 1.41 2.65 -2.01
N GLY A 111 0.60 3.08 -1.04
CA GLY A 111 -0.30 4.22 -1.18
C GLY A 111 0.34 5.57 -0.87
N SER A 112 1.42 5.57 -0.10
CA SER A 112 2.07 6.75 0.43
C SER A 112 1.06 7.65 1.16
N ALA A 113 0.39 7.14 2.19
CA ALA A 113 -0.76 7.80 2.85
C ALA A 113 -1.90 8.24 1.89
N GLY A 114 -2.07 7.56 0.75
CA GLY A 114 -3.05 7.86 -0.30
C GLY A 114 -2.62 8.94 -1.30
N HIS A 115 -1.37 9.43 -1.25
CA HIS A 115 -0.87 10.44 -2.18
C HIS A 115 -0.82 9.94 -3.63
N VAL A 116 -0.59 8.64 -3.86
CA VAL A 116 -0.54 8.05 -5.22
C VAL A 116 -1.86 8.26 -5.94
N VAL A 117 -2.98 7.86 -5.31
CA VAL A 117 -4.32 8.00 -5.89
C VAL A 117 -4.79 9.45 -5.91
N ARG A 118 -4.41 10.29 -4.92
CA ARG A 118 -4.72 11.74 -4.98
C ARG A 118 -4.07 12.41 -6.18
N ALA A 119 -2.85 12.02 -6.52
CA ALA A 119 -2.12 12.56 -7.65
C ALA A 119 -2.70 12.07 -8.98
N ASN A 120 -3.15 10.81 -9.04
CA ASN A 120 -3.87 10.27 -10.19
C ASN A 120 -5.00 9.32 -9.74
N PRO A 121 -6.27 9.76 -9.75
CA PRO A 121 -7.40 8.94 -9.35
C PRO A 121 -7.61 7.67 -10.19
N SER A 122 -7.09 7.62 -11.43
CA SER A 122 -7.18 6.41 -12.27
C SER A 122 -6.31 5.25 -11.77
N LEU A 123 -5.43 5.51 -10.81
CA LEU A 123 -4.58 4.51 -10.17
C LEU A 123 -5.26 3.90 -8.94
N GLU A 124 -6.51 4.23 -8.64
CA GLU A 124 -7.25 3.57 -7.56
C GLU A 124 -7.41 2.08 -7.85
N TRP A 125 -7.24 1.27 -6.80
CA TRP A 125 -7.47 -0.17 -6.86
C TRP A 125 -8.88 -0.48 -7.38
N MET A 126 -8.98 -1.45 -8.30
CA MET A 126 -10.23 -1.96 -8.83
C MET A 126 -10.44 -3.45 -8.50
N GLN A 127 -11.70 -3.82 -8.36
CA GLN A 127 -12.14 -5.18 -8.11
C GLN A 127 -13.24 -5.58 -9.10
N ILE A 128 -13.23 -6.83 -9.52
CA ILE A 128 -14.36 -7.42 -10.25
C ILE A 128 -15.54 -7.55 -9.29
N GLN A 129 -16.67 -6.98 -9.69
CA GLN A 129 -17.99 -7.11 -9.07
C GLN A 129 -18.92 -7.83 -10.05
N TYR A 130 -20.06 -8.30 -9.54
CA TYR A 130 -21.12 -8.83 -10.40
C TYR A 130 -22.50 -8.37 -9.97
N SER A 131 -23.44 -8.42 -10.90
CA SER A 131 -24.87 -8.19 -10.66
C SER A 131 -25.71 -9.25 -11.35
N ASP A 132 -26.73 -9.73 -10.65
CA ASP A 132 -27.67 -10.73 -11.17
C ASP A 132 -28.97 -10.06 -11.61
N HIS A 133 -29.40 -10.40 -12.82
CA HIS A 133 -30.60 -9.85 -13.46
C HIS A 133 -31.56 -10.99 -13.80
N SER A 134 -32.69 -11.04 -13.10
CA SER A 134 -33.77 -11.97 -13.42
C SER A 134 -34.43 -11.59 -14.74
N LEU A 135 -34.74 -12.60 -15.57
CA LEU A 135 -35.47 -12.41 -16.82
C LEU A 135 -36.98 -12.39 -16.57
N SER A 136 -37.71 -11.51 -17.25
CA SER A 136 -39.18 -11.44 -17.15
C SER A 136 -39.85 -11.67 -18.50
N GLN A 137 -41.04 -12.29 -18.49
CA GLN A 137 -41.81 -12.54 -19.72
C GLN A 137 -42.21 -11.25 -20.43
N ASP A 138 -42.42 -10.18 -19.66
CA ASP A 138 -42.95 -8.92 -20.16
C ASP A 138 -41.88 -7.95 -20.68
N LYS A 139 -40.59 -8.24 -20.45
CA LYS A 139 -39.49 -7.34 -20.83
C LYS A 139 -38.24 -8.11 -21.25
N LYS A 140 -37.71 -7.74 -22.41
CA LYS A 140 -36.36 -8.19 -22.80
C LYS A 140 -35.29 -7.57 -21.92
N PHE A 141 -34.27 -8.34 -21.61
CA PHE A 141 -33.05 -7.86 -20.98
C PHE A 141 -32.02 -7.54 -22.06
N THR A 142 -31.36 -6.39 -21.99
CA THR A 142 -30.22 -6.07 -22.86
C THR A 142 -28.97 -6.13 -22.01
N VAL A 143 -28.01 -6.97 -22.41
CA VAL A 143 -26.71 -7.05 -21.77
C VAL A 143 -26.03 -5.67 -21.86
N PRO A 144 -25.56 -5.09 -20.75
CA PRO A 144 -24.87 -3.80 -20.81
C PRO A 144 -23.64 -3.83 -21.72
N GLU A 145 -23.30 -2.69 -22.34
CA GLU A 145 -22.14 -2.56 -23.22
C GLU A 145 -20.81 -2.45 -22.44
N ASP A 146 -20.85 -1.80 -21.27
CA ASP A 146 -19.69 -1.45 -20.45
C ASP A 146 -19.49 -2.44 -19.29
N ILE A 147 -19.27 -3.71 -19.64
CA ILE A 147 -19.00 -4.80 -18.69
C ILE A 147 -17.86 -5.68 -19.22
N ILE A 148 -17.22 -6.41 -18.30
CA ILE A 148 -16.14 -7.34 -18.64
C ILE A 148 -16.72 -8.56 -19.35
N SER A 149 -17.82 -9.11 -18.84
CA SER A 149 -18.48 -10.28 -19.41
C SER A 149 -19.89 -10.48 -18.84
N ALA A 150 -20.73 -11.22 -19.56
CA ALA A 150 -22.02 -11.69 -19.08
C ALA A 150 -22.21 -13.18 -19.37
N PHE A 151 -22.87 -13.86 -18.44
CA PHE A 151 -23.20 -15.27 -18.56
C PHE A 151 -24.64 -15.53 -18.12
N MET A 152 -25.31 -16.42 -18.83
CA MET A 152 -26.62 -16.91 -18.44
C MET A 152 -26.49 -18.16 -17.56
N TYR A 153 -27.27 -18.21 -16.50
CA TYR A 153 -27.34 -19.30 -15.54
C TYR A 153 -28.76 -19.83 -15.43
N THR A 154 -28.90 -21.15 -15.23
CA THR A 154 -30.10 -21.80 -14.67
C THR A 154 -29.69 -22.46 -13.37
N ASP A 155 -30.40 -22.18 -12.29
CA ASP A 155 -29.98 -22.52 -10.93
C ASP A 155 -28.51 -22.04 -10.70
N ASP A 156 -27.58 -22.96 -10.39
CA ASP A 156 -26.16 -22.67 -10.20
C ASP A 156 -25.26 -23.07 -11.39
N HIS A 157 -25.86 -23.45 -12.53
CA HIS A 157 -25.11 -23.91 -13.70
C HIS A 157 -25.05 -22.85 -14.78
N GLN A 158 -23.82 -22.49 -15.19
CA GLN A 158 -23.59 -21.64 -16.36
C GLN A 158 -24.04 -22.39 -17.62
N ILE A 159 -24.87 -21.74 -18.43
CA ILE A 159 -25.40 -22.30 -19.67
C ILE A 159 -24.59 -21.77 -20.86
N GLU A 160 -24.46 -20.44 -20.95
CA GLU A 160 -23.83 -19.79 -22.09
C GLU A 160 -23.19 -18.46 -21.69
N LYS A 161 -22.19 -18.07 -22.49
CA LYS A 161 -21.62 -16.73 -22.49
C LYS A 161 -22.47 -15.85 -23.42
N LEU A 162 -22.73 -14.62 -23.00
CA LEU A 162 -23.48 -13.64 -23.77
C LEU A 162 -22.55 -12.55 -24.30
N GLU A 163 -22.92 -11.96 -25.42
CA GLU A 163 -22.23 -10.80 -25.99
C GLU A 163 -22.73 -9.50 -25.37
N ASN A 164 -21.85 -8.50 -25.25
CA ASN A 164 -22.24 -7.17 -24.83
C ASN A 164 -23.25 -6.58 -25.81
N GLY A 165 -24.28 -5.89 -25.31
CA GLY A 165 -25.39 -5.36 -26.11
C GLY A 165 -26.42 -6.40 -26.58
N GLN A 166 -26.21 -7.70 -26.30
CA GLN A 166 -27.14 -8.74 -26.73
C GLN A 166 -28.52 -8.60 -26.05
N GLU A 167 -29.58 -8.69 -26.84
CA GLU A 167 -30.95 -8.79 -26.32
C GLU A 167 -31.30 -10.23 -25.99
N ILE A 168 -31.75 -10.46 -24.75
CA ILE A 168 -32.16 -11.74 -24.21
C ILE A 168 -33.66 -11.70 -23.93
N SER A 169 -34.35 -12.71 -24.45
CA SER A 169 -35.77 -12.94 -24.16
C SER A 169 -35.92 -13.87 -22.95
N PHE A 170 -37.10 -13.90 -22.35
CA PHE A 170 -37.37 -14.72 -21.18
C PHE A 170 -37.05 -16.20 -21.40
N ILE A 171 -36.23 -16.76 -20.51
CA ILE A 171 -36.00 -18.19 -20.37
C ILE A 171 -36.39 -18.56 -18.93
N PRO A 172 -37.28 -19.56 -18.72
CA PRO A 172 -37.70 -19.98 -17.38
C PRO A 172 -36.50 -20.35 -16.49
N ASP A 173 -36.63 -20.05 -15.20
CA ASP A 173 -35.67 -20.43 -14.15
C ASP A 173 -34.22 -19.99 -14.41
N SER A 174 -34.06 -18.90 -15.15
CA SER A 174 -32.75 -18.37 -15.54
C SER A 174 -32.52 -16.91 -15.12
N PHE A 175 -31.25 -16.56 -14.96
CA PHE A 175 -30.81 -15.18 -14.75
C PHE A 175 -29.52 -14.91 -15.52
N VAL A 176 -29.25 -13.62 -15.75
CA VAL A 176 -28.01 -13.15 -16.35
C VAL A 176 -27.14 -12.54 -15.27
N ARG A 177 -25.92 -13.04 -15.12
CA ARG A 177 -24.88 -12.44 -14.27
C ARG A 177 -23.95 -11.62 -15.12
N CYS A 178 -23.87 -10.32 -14.84
CA CYS A 178 -22.94 -9.39 -15.50
C CYS A 178 -21.77 -9.09 -14.56
N PHE A 179 -20.54 -9.28 -15.04
CA PHE A 179 -19.30 -8.98 -14.33
C PHE A 179 -18.70 -7.66 -14.82
N PHE A 180 -18.30 -6.79 -13.90
CA PHE A 180 -17.75 -5.46 -14.20
C PHE A 180 -16.72 -5.04 -13.15
N ALA A 181 -15.83 -4.12 -13.50
CA ALA A 181 -14.86 -3.57 -12.54
C ALA A 181 -15.43 -2.34 -11.81
N GLN A 182 -15.15 -2.22 -10.52
CA GLN A 182 -15.39 -1.01 -9.75
C GLN A 182 -14.18 -0.65 -8.92
N THR A 183 -13.98 0.64 -8.68
CA THR A 183 -12.91 1.10 -7.78
C THR A 183 -13.25 0.82 -6.32
N TYR A 184 -12.23 0.77 -5.47
CA TYR A 184 -12.39 0.54 -4.04
C TYR A 184 -13.38 1.54 -3.40
N SER A 185 -13.27 2.83 -3.72
CA SER A 185 -14.18 3.86 -3.21
C SER A 185 -15.63 3.72 -3.68
N GLN A 186 -15.87 3.10 -4.83
CA GLN A 186 -17.23 2.80 -5.32
C GLN A 186 -17.87 1.64 -4.56
N ILE A 187 -17.08 0.62 -4.20
CA ILE A 187 -17.54 -0.58 -3.50
C ILE A 187 -17.74 -0.28 -2.00
N HIS A 188 -16.84 0.51 -1.41
CA HIS A 188 -16.81 0.77 0.02
C HIS A 188 -17.28 2.18 0.35
N THR A 189 -18.50 2.30 0.88
CA THR A 189 -18.98 3.56 1.45
C THR A 189 -18.20 3.88 2.73
N PRO A 190 -17.55 5.05 2.83
CA PRO A 190 -16.68 5.34 3.95
C PRO A 190 -17.50 5.69 5.18
N LYS A 191 -17.74 4.72 6.07
CA LYS A 191 -18.21 5.06 7.44
C LYS A 191 -17.17 5.87 8.23
N GLN A 192 -15.91 5.92 7.78
CA GLN A 192 -14.75 6.43 8.54
C GLN A 192 -13.72 7.21 7.69
N GLY A 193 -14.09 7.68 6.50
CA GLY A 193 -13.19 8.32 5.52
C GLY A 193 -12.70 7.35 4.43
N ILE A 194 -12.43 7.86 3.23
CA ILE A 194 -11.98 7.06 2.08
C ILE A 194 -10.50 6.72 2.28
N ARG A 195 -10.18 5.43 2.47
CA ARG A 195 -8.81 4.94 2.27
C ARG A 195 -8.56 4.87 0.77
N LEU A 196 -7.66 5.70 0.29
CA LEU A 196 -7.26 5.73 -1.11
C LEU A 196 -6.17 4.68 -1.33
N ILE A 197 -6.57 3.51 -1.81
CA ILE A 197 -5.70 2.36 -2.03
C ILE A 197 -5.33 2.32 -3.52
N PRO A 198 -4.04 2.30 -3.88
CA PRO A 198 -3.64 2.23 -5.27
C PRO A 198 -3.74 0.81 -5.83
N ASP A 199 -3.92 0.71 -7.14
CA ASP A 199 -3.83 -0.52 -7.90
C ASP A 199 -2.37 -0.95 -8.03
N LEU A 200 -1.93 -1.91 -7.20
CA LEU A 200 -0.56 -2.43 -7.22
C LEU A 200 -0.24 -3.31 -8.44
N LEU A 201 -1.23 -3.67 -9.26
CA LEU A 201 -1.01 -4.36 -10.54
C LEU A 201 -0.67 -3.37 -11.67
N ASN A 202 -0.95 -2.09 -11.47
CA ASN A 202 -0.62 -1.04 -12.44
C ASN A 202 0.81 -0.52 -12.21
N GLU A 203 1.67 -0.63 -13.22
CA GLU A 203 3.06 -0.18 -13.18
C GLU A 203 3.18 1.30 -12.80
N GLU A 204 2.25 2.14 -13.25
CA GLU A 204 2.26 3.58 -12.97
C GLU A 204 1.97 3.89 -11.49
N SER A 205 1.19 3.05 -10.79
CA SER A 205 1.02 3.13 -9.34
C SER A 205 2.34 2.91 -8.61
N VAL A 206 3.07 1.86 -8.99
CA VAL A 206 4.35 1.51 -8.38
C VAL A 206 5.40 2.59 -8.64
N LYS A 207 5.49 3.08 -9.89
CA LYS A 207 6.39 4.21 -10.23
C LYS A 207 6.05 5.46 -9.43
N SER A 208 4.77 5.80 -9.33
CA SER A 208 4.30 6.95 -8.56
C SER A 208 4.68 6.83 -7.09
N PHE A 209 4.47 5.66 -6.48
CA PHE A 209 4.88 5.38 -5.11
C PHE A 209 6.38 5.54 -4.91
N ILE A 210 7.21 4.93 -5.76
CA ILE A 210 8.67 5.00 -5.69
C ILE A 210 9.13 6.47 -5.75
N SER A 211 8.61 7.25 -6.70
CA SER A 211 9.04 8.64 -6.87
C SER A 211 8.57 9.56 -5.75
N MET A 212 7.36 9.34 -5.23
CA MET A 212 6.79 10.16 -4.17
C MET A 212 7.39 9.85 -2.80
N SER A 213 7.66 8.57 -2.51
CA SER A 213 8.13 8.14 -1.19
C SER A 213 9.63 7.82 -1.21
N LEU A 214 10.03 6.73 -1.88
CA LEU A 214 11.38 6.19 -1.78
C LEU A 214 12.46 7.12 -2.32
N GLU A 215 12.22 7.78 -3.46
CA GLU A 215 13.17 8.74 -4.02
C GLU A 215 13.29 10.00 -3.15
N ARG A 216 12.21 10.46 -2.51
CA ARG A 216 12.28 11.58 -1.56
C ARG A 216 13.11 11.23 -0.35
N MET A 217 12.89 10.03 0.22
CA MET A 217 13.71 9.52 1.31
C MET A 217 15.18 9.39 0.90
N TYR A 218 15.44 8.81 -0.27
CA TYR A 218 16.79 8.64 -0.78
C TYR A 218 17.51 9.98 -0.99
N ARG A 219 16.81 11.01 -1.50
CA ARG A 219 17.37 12.37 -1.60
C ARG A 219 17.73 12.97 -0.23
N ALA A 220 16.93 12.69 0.79
CA ALA A 220 17.13 13.25 2.13
C ALA A 220 18.24 12.56 2.92
N VAL A 221 18.32 11.22 2.84
CA VAL A 221 19.15 10.38 3.74
C VAL A 221 19.86 9.21 3.04
N GLY A 222 19.96 9.24 1.71
CA GLY A 222 20.56 8.17 0.92
C GLY A 222 22.03 7.88 1.24
N ASP A 223 22.77 8.87 1.73
CA ASP A 223 24.16 8.75 2.20
C ASP A 223 24.31 7.94 3.49
N GLU A 224 23.22 7.77 4.24
CA GLU A 224 23.16 7.01 5.50
C GLU A 224 22.51 5.62 5.33
N MET A 225 22.03 5.28 4.13
CA MET A 225 21.46 3.96 3.83
C MET A 225 22.52 2.86 3.86
N GLY A 226 22.18 1.73 4.47
CA GLY A 226 23.09 0.61 4.70
C GLY A 226 24.09 0.80 5.86
N THR A 227 24.10 1.98 6.50
CA THR A 227 24.89 2.25 7.70
C THR A 227 23.98 2.60 8.88
N THR A 228 23.66 3.89 9.07
CA THR A 228 22.74 4.36 10.12
C THR A 228 21.32 3.88 9.85
N ILE A 229 20.94 3.71 8.58
CA ILE A 229 19.66 3.11 8.16
C ILE A 229 19.90 1.74 7.53
N PRO A 230 20.03 0.66 8.33
CA PRO A 230 20.32 -0.67 7.81
C PRO A 230 19.13 -1.34 7.12
N PHE A 231 17.90 -0.92 7.44
CA PHE A 231 16.68 -1.56 6.96
C PHE A 231 15.59 -0.55 6.59
N LEU A 232 14.78 -0.97 5.63
CA LEU A 232 13.52 -0.35 5.27
C LEU A 232 12.43 -1.39 5.50
N PHE A 233 11.41 -1.05 6.28
CA PHE A 233 10.22 -1.85 6.47
C PHE A 233 9.22 -1.58 5.36
N THR A 234 8.55 -2.63 4.91
CA THR A 234 7.46 -2.60 3.93
C THR A 234 6.32 -3.43 4.49
N ASP A 235 5.11 -2.87 4.50
CA ASP A 235 3.92 -3.49 5.05
C ASP A 235 3.04 -4.08 3.94
N GLU A 236 2.71 -5.37 4.08
CA GLU A 236 1.77 -6.16 3.29
C GLU A 236 1.32 -5.55 1.94
N SER A 237 2.25 -5.37 1.00
CA SER A 237 1.90 -5.09 -0.39
C SER A 237 1.08 -6.25 -0.93
N ARG A 238 -0.24 -6.08 -0.96
CA ARG A 238 -1.19 -7.14 -1.27
C ARG A 238 -2.11 -6.74 -2.42
N VAL A 239 -2.32 -7.71 -3.29
CA VAL A 239 -3.41 -7.68 -4.24
C VAL A 239 -4.61 -8.35 -3.55
N MET A 240 -5.76 -7.69 -3.59
CA MET A 240 -6.98 -8.14 -2.91
C MET A 240 -7.72 -9.19 -3.75
N GLU A 241 -8.78 -9.80 -3.20
CA GLU A 241 -9.56 -10.83 -3.90
C GLU A 241 -10.25 -10.28 -5.15
N TYR A 242 -10.25 -11.06 -6.23
CA TYR A 242 -10.81 -10.69 -7.54
C TYR A 242 -10.29 -9.34 -8.07
N PRO A 243 -8.97 -9.15 -8.11
CA PRO A 243 -8.39 -7.87 -8.49
C PRO A 243 -8.62 -7.60 -9.98
N TRP A 244 -8.75 -6.32 -10.31
CA TRP A 244 -8.77 -5.84 -11.69
C TRP A 244 -7.76 -4.72 -11.85
N THR A 245 -7.13 -4.64 -13.03
CA THR A 245 -6.29 -3.52 -13.42
C THR A 245 -6.69 -3.07 -14.82
N TYR A 246 -6.43 -1.80 -15.13
CA TYR A 246 -6.73 -1.27 -16.45
C TYR A 246 -5.95 -2.03 -17.53
N ASN A 247 -6.61 -2.34 -18.65
CA ASN A 247 -6.09 -3.15 -19.77
C ASN A 247 -5.71 -4.60 -19.42
N MET A 248 -6.20 -5.15 -18.30
CA MET A 248 -5.92 -6.54 -17.94
C MET A 248 -6.39 -7.53 -19.00
N ASP A 249 -7.51 -7.26 -19.66
CA ASP A 249 -8.07 -8.02 -20.78
C ASP A 249 -7.16 -8.00 -22.01
N GLU A 250 -6.64 -6.84 -22.40
CA GLU A 250 -5.70 -6.70 -23.51
C GLU A 250 -4.37 -7.40 -23.22
N LEU A 251 -3.83 -7.20 -22.00
CA LEU A 251 -2.61 -7.85 -21.54
C LEU A 251 -2.75 -9.37 -21.50
N PHE A 252 -3.91 -9.86 -21.05
CA PHE A 252 -4.22 -11.28 -21.03
C PHE A 252 -4.29 -11.85 -22.46
N TYR A 253 -4.99 -11.20 -23.38
CA TYR A 253 -5.06 -11.64 -24.77
C TYR A 253 -3.68 -11.71 -25.41
N LYS A 254 -2.84 -10.70 -25.18
CA LYS A 254 -1.47 -10.65 -25.70
C LYS A 254 -0.61 -11.80 -25.17
N ASP A 255 -0.78 -12.19 -23.90
CA ASP A 255 -0.03 -13.28 -23.28
C ASP A 255 -0.56 -14.67 -23.64
N LYS A 256 -1.89 -14.84 -23.70
CA LYS A 256 -2.55 -16.15 -23.81
C LYS A 256 -3.08 -16.48 -25.21
N GLY A 257 -3.28 -15.48 -26.07
CA GLY A 257 -3.82 -15.65 -27.43
C GLY A 257 -5.33 -15.87 -27.49
N TYR A 258 -6.05 -15.68 -26.39
CA TYR A 258 -7.52 -15.71 -26.32
C TYR A 258 -8.02 -14.68 -25.31
N HIS A 259 -9.25 -14.21 -25.48
CA HIS A 259 -9.84 -13.20 -24.60
C HIS A 259 -10.16 -13.80 -23.23
N LEU A 260 -10.00 -12.98 -22.18
CA LEU A 260 -10.30 -13.37 -20.80
C LEU A 260 -11.77 -13.77 -20.58
N ALA A 261 -12.63 -13.40 -21.51
CA ALA A 261 -13.95 -12.79 -21.35
C ALA A 261 -14.54 -12.56 -22.72
#